data_AF-W6P2D4-F1
#
_entry.id   AF-W6P2D4-F1
#
_cell.length_a   1.000
_cell.length_b   1.000
_cell.length_c   1.000
_cell.angle_alpha   90.00
_cell.angle_beta   90.00
_cell.angle_gamma   90.00
#
_symmetry.space_group_name_H-M   'P 1'
#
loop_
_entity.id
_entity.type
_entity.pdbx_description
1 polymer ?
#
loop_
_entity_poly.entity_id
_entity_poly.type
_entity_poly.pdbx_seq_one_letter_code
_entity_poly.pdbx_strand_id
1 'polypeptide(L)'
;MERNSFIFYKGWREAIKDLPDDVRLEIYESIIEYATTGNLRGLKPMANIAFNFIKIDIDRDTEKYMSIVERNKSNGSKGGRPKSENPKEPKEPTKPTGLFGNPKEPTKPDNDNEYDNDYVDDNDSHLKKERNFS
;
A
#
# COMPACT_ATOMS: atom_id res chain seq x y z
N MET A 1 -12.30 -8.55 6.66
CA MET A 1 -11.94 -7.13 6.41
C MET A 1 -11.77 -7.02 4.92
N GLU A 2 -12.45 -6.06 4.29
CA GLU A 2 -12.33 -5.89 2.84
C GLU A 2 -11.14 -4.99 2.51
N ARG A 3 -10.33 -5.40 1.53
CA ARG A 3 -9.16 -4.67 1.04
C ARG A 3 -9.19 -4.54 -0.46
N ASN A 4 -8.84 -3.35 -0.94
CA ASN A 4 -8.80 -3.05 -2.37
C ASN A 4 -7.53 -3.56 -3.06
N SER A 5 -6.47 -3.86 -2.28
CA SER A 5 -5.17 -4.28 -2.81
C SER A 5 -4.42 -5.13 -1.80
N PHE A 6 -3.52 -5.98 -2.31
CA PHE A 6 -2.57 -6.74 -1.54
C PHE A 6 -1.27 -6.92 -2.32
N ILE A 7 -0.20 -7.33 -1.64
CA ILE A 7 1.09 -7.60 -2.29
C ILE A 7 1.12 -9.06 -2.75
N PHE A 8 1.45 -9.27 -4.01
CA PHE A 8 1.73 -10.61 -4.54
C PHE A 8 3.25 -10.77 -4.71
N TYR A 9 3.86 -11.64 -3.90
CA TYR A 9 5.31 -11.84 -3.97
C TYR A 9 5.66 -12.79 -5.12
N LYS A 10 6.70 -12.44 -5.90
CA LYS A 10 7.24 -13.28 -6.98
C LYS A 10 7.56 -14.71 -6.50
N GLY A 11 8.06 -14.85 -5.28
CA GLY A 11 8.39 -16.16 -4.68
C GLY A 11 7.20 -17.11 -4.60
N TRP A 12 5.98 -16.59 -4.44
CA TRP A 12 4.77 -17.41 -4.43
C TRP A 12 4.50 -18.03 -5.79
N ARG A 13 4.67 -17.27 -6.88
CA ARG A 13 4.59 -17.80 -8.24
C ARG A 13 5.61 -18.93 -8.38
N GLU A 14 6.88 -18.65 -8.11
CA GLU A 14 7.96 -19.62 -8.32
C GLU A 14 7.72 -20.93 -7.56
N ALA A 15 7.16 -20.86 -6.36
CA ALA A 15 6.85 -22.04 -5.55
C ALA A 15 5.73 -22.92 -6.13
N ILE A 16 4.80 -22.35 -6.91
CA ILE A 16 3.62 -23.07 -7.43
C ILE A 16 3.65 -23.29 -8.94
N LYS A 17 4.67 -22.79 -9.65
CA LYS A 17 4.71 -22.78 -11.12
C LYS A 17 4.68 -24.18 -11.75
N ASP A 18 5.24 -25.17 -11.08
CA ASP A 18 5.36 -26.55 -11.58
C ASP A 18 4.16 -27.43 -11.15
N LEU A 19 3.17 -26.86 -10.45
CA LEU A 19 1.93 -27.54 -10.10
C LEU A 19 0.99 -27.65 -11.32
N PRO A 20 0.10 -28.66 -11.33
CA PRO A 20 -0.98 -28.75 -12.30
C PRO A 20 -1.82 -27.46 -12.36
N ASP A 21 -2.29 -27.10 -13.55
CA ASP A 21 -2.99 -25.83 -13.80
C ASP A 21 -4.23 -25.66 -12.92
N ASP A 22 -5.00 -26.72 -12.68
CA ASP A 22 -6.20 -26.70 -11.85
C ASP A 22 -5.86 -26.43 -10.38
N VAL A 23 -4.81 -27.06 -9.85
CA VAL A 23 -4.32 -26.84 -8.49
C VAL A 23 -3.76 -25.42 -8.36
N ARG A 24 -3.01 -24.96 -9.36
CA ARG A 24 -2.42 -23.61 -9.36
C ARG A 24 -3.50 -22.52 -9.42
N LEU A 25 -4.54 -22.70 -10.22
CA LEU A 25 -5.71 -21.81 -10.28
C LEU A 25 -6.41 -21.74 -8.92
N GLU A 26 -6.66 -22.89 -8.30
CA GLU A 26 -7.29 -22.98 -6.98
C GLU A 26 -6.49 -22.23 -5.90
N ILE A 27 -5.14 -22.30 -5.95
CA ILE A 27 -4.26 -21.51 -5.09
C ILE A 27 -4.40 -20.01 -5.37
N TYR A 28 -4.39 -19.59 -6.64
CA TYR A 28 -4.53 -18.17 -7.01
C TYR A 28 -5.84 -17.58 -6.52
N GLU A 29 -6.97 -18.26 -6.74
CA GLU A 29 -8.28 -17.81 -6.25
C GLU A 29 -8.31 -17.69 -4.73
N SER A 30 -7.67 -18.64 -4.04
CA SER A 30 -7.59 -18.63 -2.58
C SER A 30 -6.75 -17.49 -2.03
N ILE A 31 -5.62 -17.17 -2.68
CA ILE A 31 -4.79 -16.01 -2.33
C ILE A 31 -5.60 -14.73 -2.48
N ILE A 32 -6.30 -14.56 -3.60
CA ILE A 32 -7.07 -13.34 -3.89
C ILE A 32 -8.21 -13.20 -2.89
N GLU A 33 -9.03 -14.23 -2.70
CA GLU A 33 -10.14 -14.22 -1.74
C GLU A 33 -9.63 -13.96 -0.33
N TYR A 34 -8.62 -14.70 0.13
CA TYR A 34 -8.13 -14.56 1.50
C TYR A 34 -7.48 -13.20 1.75
N ALA A 35 -6.67 -12.69 0.82
CA ALA A 35 -6.00 -11.40 0.98
C ALA A 35 -6.96 -10.21 0.91
N THR A 36 -8.07 -10.34 0.19
CA THR A 36 -9.04 -9.24 0.00
C THR A 36 -10.17 -9.27 1.02
N THR A 37 -10.71 -10.44 1.39
CA THR A 37 -11.88 -10.55 2.28
C THR A 37 -11.52 -11.14 3.65
N GLY A 38 -10.46 -11.95 3.71
CA GLY A 38 -10.10 -12.77 4.86
C GLY A 38 -10.82 -14.13 4.89
N ASN A 39 -11.56 -14.48 3.84
CA ASN A 39 -12.33 -15.72 3.78
C ASN A 39 -11.46 -16.90 3.29
N LEU A 40 -11.68 -18.05 3.91
CA LEU A 40 -11.09 -19.33 3.51
C LEU A 40 -12.13 -20.19 2.79
N ARG A 41 -11.74 -20.74 1.65
CA ARG A 41 -12.51 -21.79 0.96
C ARG A 41 -11.89 -23.14 1.27
N GLY A 42 -12.66 -24.22 1.13
CA GLY A 42 -12.13 -25.58 1.21
C GLY A 42 -11.25 -25.85 0.00
N LEU A 43 -10.04 -26.34 0.23
CA LEU A 43 -9.04 -26.59 -0.82
C LEU A 43 -8.69 -28.07 -0.91
N LYS A 44 -8.33 -28.53 -2.12
CA LYS A 44 -7.67 -29.81 -2.32
C LYS A 44 -6.40 -29.88 -1.47
N PRO A 45 -6.01 -31.08 -0.97
CA PRO A 45 -4.88 -31.20 -0.04
C PRO A 45 -3.59 -30.52 -0.50
N MET A 46 -3.24 -30.65 -1.78
CA MET A 46 -2.03 -30.06 -2.35
C MET A 46 -2.11 -28.51 -2.41
N ALA A 47 -3.26 -27.98 -2.85
CA ALA A 47 -3.52 -26.54 -2.85
C ALA A 47 -3.50 -25.98 -1.42
N ASN A 48 -4.08 -26.69 -0.47
CA ASN A 48 -4.13 -26.30 0.94
C ASN A 48 -2.73 -26.17 1.55
N ILE A 49 -1.84 -27.13 1.29
CA ILE A 49 -0.46 -27.08 1.79
C ILE A 49 0.28 -25.87 1.22
N ALA A 50 0.24 -25.67 -0.10
CA ALA A 50 0.89 -24.53 -0.74
C ALA A 50 0.32 -23.19 -0.25
N PHE A 51 -1.02 -23.10 -0.14
CA PHE A 51 -1.71 -21.92 0.36
C PHE A 51 -1.33 -21.61 1.82
N ASN A 52 -1.20 -22.60 2.70
CA ASN A 52 -0.84 -22.37 4.09
C ASN A 52 0.55 -21.71 4.26
N PHE A 53 1.51 -22.03 3.38
CA PHE A 53 2.81 -21.34 3.38
C PHE A 53 2.66 -19.87 2.99
N ILE A 54 1.86 -19.59 1.97
CA ILE A 54 1.60 -18.23 1.48
C ILE A 54 0.77 -17.42 2.49
N LYS A 55 -0.20 -18.06 3.15
CA LYS A 55 -1.08 -17.46 4.15
C LYS A 55 -0.29 -16.80 5.28
N ILE A 56 0.82 -17.38 5.71
CA ILE A 56 1.68 -16.81 6.75
C ILE A 56 2.15 -15.40 6.38
N ASP A 57 2.55 -15.19 5.13
CA ASP A 57 3.00 -13.87 4.67
C ASP A 57 1.82 -12.89 4.58
N ILE A 58 0.65 -13.35 4.08
CA ILE A 58 -0.58 -12.54 4.04
C ILE A 58 -1.01 -12.11 5.45
N ASP A 59 -0.97 -13.02 6.42
CA ASP A 59 -1.32 -12.74 7.82
C ASP A 59 -0.37 -11.69 8.41
N ARG A 60 0.94 -11.84 8.19
CA ARG A 60 1.95 -10.87 8.65
C ARG A 60 1.71 -9.48 8.09
N ASP A 61 1.46 -9.38 6.79
CA ASP A 61 1.17 -8.10 6.12
C ASP A 61 -0.17 -7.52 6.60
N THR A 62 -1.13 -8.40 6.90
CA THR A 62 -2.43 -8.03 7.44
C THR A 62 -2.32 -7.38 8.80
N GLU A 63 -1.58 -8.00 9.71
CA GLU A 63 -1.34 -7.48 11.05
C GLU A 63 -0.59 -6.15 11.01
N LYS A 64 0.43 -6.06 10.17
CA LYS A 64 1.20 -4.82 9.97
C LYS A 64 0.30 -3.69 9.49
N TYR A 65 -0.51 -3.92 8.46
CA TYR A 65 -1.45 -2.93 7.95
C TYR A 65 -2.47 -2.49 9.03
N MET A 66 -3.01 -3.43 9.80
CA MET A 66 -3.92 -3.13 10.92
C MET A 66 -3.31 -2.27 12.01
N SER A 67 -2.07 -2.54 12.37
CA SER A 67 -1.35 -1.70 13.33
C SER A 67 -1.22 -0.25 12.85
N ILE A 68 -0.99 -0.04 11.56
CA ILE A 68 -0.85 1.29 10.95
C ILE A 68 -2.20 2.00 10.90
N VAL A 69 -3.25 1.30 10.44
CA VAL A 69 -4.61 1.85 10.37
C VAL A 69 -5.08 2.29 11.75
N GLU A 70 -4.94 1.45 12.76
CA GLU A 70 -5.38 1.77 14.12
C GLU A 70 -4.56 2.92 14.71
N ARG A 71 -3.23 2.93 14.51
CA ARG A 71 -2.37 4.05 14.92
C ARG A 71 -2.79 5.36 14.25
N ASN A 72 -3.04 5.34 12.94
CA ASN A 72 -3.44 6.53 12.18
C ASN A 72 -4.82 7.01 12.60
N LYS A 73 -5.76 6.10 12.84
CA LYS A 73 -7.09 6.42 13.37
C LYS A 73 -7.01 7.06 14.76
N SER A 74 -6.20 6.49 15.66
CA SER A 74 -5.95 7.02 17.00
C SER A 74 -5.27 8.39 16.97
N ASN A 75 -4.29 8.60 16.08
CA ASN A 75 -3.65 9.90 15.90
C ASN A 75 -4.60 10.92 15.26
N GLY A 76 -5.41 10.50 14.29
CA GLY A 76 -6.42 11.34 13.65
C GLY A 76 -7.50 11.81 14.62
N SER A 77 -7.97 10.94 15.53
CA SER A 77 -8.98 11.30 16.53
C SER A 77 -8.47 12.27 17.60
N LYS A 78 -7.16 12.30 17.85
CA LYS A 78 -6.52 13.31 18.71
C LYS A 78 -6.45 14.69 18.05
N GLY A 79 -6.58 14.75 16.72
CA GLY A 79 -6.44 15.96 15.91
C GLY A 79 -4.98 16.39 15.74
N GLY A 80 -4.70 17.13 14.66
CA GLY A 80 -3.35 17.66 14.41
C GLY A 80 -3.00 18.88 15.26
N ARG A 81 -4.01 19.65 15.70
CA ARG A 81 -3.82 20.81 16.58
C ARG A 81 -3.87 20.36 18.05
N PRO A 82 -2.86 20.68 18.87
CA PRO A 82 -2.93 20.45 20.31
C PRO A 82 -4.19 21.08 20.91
N LYS A 83 -4.93 20.34 21.73
CA LYS A 83 -6.10 20.88 22.44
C LYS A 83 -5.64 21.96 23.42
N SER A 84 -6.28 23.12 23.40
CA SER A 84 -6.07 24.13 24.44
C SER A 84 -6.70 23.65 25.76
N GLU A 85 -6.03 23.93 26.88
CA GLU A 85 -6.53 23.64 28.23
C GLU A 85 -7.84 24.38 28.54
N ASN A 86 -8.11 25.48 27.82
CA ASN A 86 -9.31 26.28 27.96
C ASN A 86 -10.09 26.30 26.62
N PRO A 87 -11.29 25.69 26.54
CA PRO A 87 -12.10 25.66 25.30
C PRO A 87 -12.65 27.02 24.86
N LYS A 88 -12.76 27.98 25.80
CA LYS A 88 -13.29 29.33 25.56
C LYS A 88 -12.23 30.30 25.01
N GLU A 89 -10.95 29.96 25.17
CA GLU A 89 -9.80 30.72 24.66
C GLU A 89 -8.80 29.75 24.02
N PRO A 90 -9.06 29.31 22.78
CA PRO A 90 -8.12 28.45 22.09
C PRO A 90 -6.80 29.21 21.86
N LYS A 91 -5.76 28.86 22.64
CA LYS A 91 -4.39 29.34 22.42
C LYS A 91 -4.04 29.18 20.93
N GLU A 92 -3.59 30.25 20.29
CA GLU A 92 -3.10 30.17 18.92
C GLU A 92 -1.98 29.13 18.85
N PRO A 93 -1.95 28.30 17.80
CA PRO A 93 -0.87 27.34 17.65
C PRO A 93 0.45 28.10 17.65
N THR A 94 1.41 27.66 18.47
CA THR A 94 2.77 28.18 18.40
C THR A 94 3.29 27.93 16.99
N LYS A 95 3.67 29.00 16.29
CA LYS A 95 4.27 28.92 14.96
C LYS A 95 5.43 27.91 15.03
N PRO A 96 5.51 26.92 14.13
CA PRO A 96 6.64 26.00 14.13
C PRO A 96 7.93 26.81 14.01
N THR A 97 8.84 26.64 14.96
CA THR A 97 10.11 27.39 15.06
C THR A 97 11.15 26.96 14.02
N GLY A 98 10.76 26.14 13.04
CA GLY A 98 11.67 25.48 12.10
C GLY A 98 12.11 26.31 10.90
N LEU A 99 11.49 27.47 10.63
CA LEU A 99 11.94 28.36 9.56
C LEU A 99 11.84 29.82 10.00
N PHE A 100 12.95 30.34 10.53
CA PHE A 100 13.13 31.77 10.70
C PHE A 100 13.73 32.34 9.42
N GLY A 101 12.87 32.94 8.59
CA GLY A 101 13.25 33.60 7.33
C GLY A 101 12.56 32.99 6.10
N ASN A 102 12.62 33.71 4.97
CA ASN A 102 12.23 33.14 3.69
C ASN A 102 13.16 31.95 3.37
N PRO A 103 12.63 30.85 2.79
CA PRO A 103 13.48 29.85 2.17
C PRO A 103 14.43 30.54 1.20
N LYS A 104 15.73 30.19 1.25
CA LYS A 104 16.64 30.56 0.16
C LYS A 104 16.08 29.95 -1.13
N GLU A 105 16.20 30.67 -2.24
CA GLU A 105 15.94 30.07 -3.55
C GLU A 105 16.72 28.75 -3.65
N PRO A 106 16.08 27.66 -4.08
CA PRO A 106 16.75 26.38 -4.24
C PRO A 106 17.97 26.59 -5.16
N THR A 107 19.13 26.13 -4.70
CA THR A 107 20.31 26.05 -5.57
C THR A 107 19.97 25.15 -6.75
N LYS A 108 20.46 25.50 -7.95
CA LYS A 108 20.36 24.63 -9.12
C LYS A 108 20.83 23.23 -8.73
N PRO A 109 20.15 22.16 -9.17
CA PRO A 109 20.60 20.81 -8.89
C PRO A 109 22.04 20.65 -9.39
N ASP A 110 22.91 20.08 -8.55
CA ASP A 110 24.19 19.57 -9.04
C ASP A 110 23.86 18.46 -10.04
N ASN A 111 24.35 18.64 -11.26
CA ASN A 111 24.12 17.72 -12.36
C ASN A 111 25.07 16.54 -12.20
N ASP A 112 24.83 15.71 -11.19
CA ASP A 112 25.49 14.43 -11.00
C ASP A 112 24.80 13.43 -11.94
N ASN A 113 25.18 13.50 -13.22
CA ASN A 113 24.86 12.46 -14.20
C ASN A 113 25.65 11.19 -13.85
N GLU A 114 25.25 10.50 -12.79
CA GLU A 114 25.49 9.06 -12.69
C GLU A 114 24.33 8.37 -13.42
N TYR A 115 24.64 7.89 -14.63
CA TYR A 115 23.80 6.98 -15.37
C TYR A 115 23.53 5.74 -14.52
N ASP A 116 22.33 5.60 -13.99
CA ASP A 116 21.78 4.30 -13.61
C ASP A 116 20.57 4.02 -14.50
N ASN A 117 20.80 3.21 -15.53
CA ASN A 117 19.78 2.78 -16.49
C ASN A 117 18.98 1.64 -15.89
N ASP A 118 17.84 1.91 -15.26
CA ASP A 118 16.83 0.88 -15.01
C ASP A 118 15.50 1.28 -15.67
N TYR A 119 15.34 0.78 -16.88
CA TYR A 119 14.16 0.90 -17.72
C TYR A 119 12.94 0.26 -17.01
N VAL A 120 11.91 1.07 -16.70
CA VAL A 120 10.55 0.56 -16.47
C VAL A 120 9.59 1.41 -17.30
N ASP A 121 9.02 0.75 -18.31
CA ASP A 121 8.01 1.22 -19.25
C ASP A 121 6.66 1.35 -18.53
N ASP A 122 6.34 2.57 -18.07
CA ASP A 122 5.00 2.93 -17.62
C ASP A 122 4.13 3.25 -18.85
N ASN A 123 3.47 2.21 -19.36
CA ASN A 123 2.40 2.32 -20.34
C ASN A 123 1.12 2.86 -19.66
N ASP A 124 1.13 4.14 -19.26
CA ASP A 124 -0.08 4.85 -18.79
C ASP A 124 -0.79 5.46 -20.00
N SER A 125 -1.69 4.68 -20.61
CA SER A 125 -2.54 5.13 -21.72
C SER A 125 -3.57 6.16 -21.24
N HIS A 126 -3.16 7.41 -21.26
CA HIS A 126 -3.97 8.60 -21.01
C HIS A 126 -5.04 8.76 -22.12
N LEU A 127 -6.23 8.17 -21.96
CA LEU A 127 -7.37 8.42 -22.84
C LEU A 127 -8.00 9.80 -22.53
N LYS A 128 -7.44 10.85 -23.16
CA LYS A 128 -8.12 12.15 -23.31
C LYS A 128 -9.30 11.97 -24.26
N LYS A 129 -10.53 12.07 -23.75
CA LYS A 129 -11.74 12.20 -24.57
C LYS A 129 -12.09 13.67 -24.74
N GLU A 130 -11.53 14.28 -25.78
CA GLU A 130 -12.08 15.48 -26.40
C GLU A 130 -12.27 15.19 -27.88
N ARG A 131 -13.51 15.20 -28.37
CA ARG A 131 -13.77 15.62 -29.75
C ARG A 131 -15.12 16.33 -29.86
N ASN A 132 -15.02 17.48 -30.50
CA ASN A 132 -15.99 18.54 -30.72
C ASN A 132 -17.15 18.14 -31.65
N PHE A 133 -18.20 18.95 -31.56
CA PHE A 133 -19.36 19.04 -32.45
C PHE A 133 -19.01 19.00 -33.94
N SER A 134 -19.89 18.34 -34.71
CA SER A 134 -20.37 18.80 -36.02
C SER A 134 -21.86 18.54 -36.14
#